data_AF-A0A1I4BUB1-F1
#
_entry.id   AF-A0A1I4BUB1-F1
#
_cell.length_a   1.000
_cell.length_b   1.000
_cell.length_c   1.000
_cell.angle_alpha   90.00
_cell.angle_beta   90.00
_cell.angle_gamma   90.00
#
_symmetry.space_group_name_H-M   'P 1'
#
loop_
_entity.id
_entity.type
_entity.pdbx_description
1 polymer ?
#
loop_
_entity_poly.entity_id
_entity_poly.type
_entity_poly.pdbx_seq_one_letter_code
_entity_poly.pdbx_strand_id
1 'polypeptide(L)'
;MMSGSPASTVEEPKQVTFWPGNPLSYTTTKIVCYYNEVHLGDATGFIFKAAQRYALVTNWHVVSGRNPITGQALDRTTGCVPNRIKFHAAIELDDETKRDLVHFREFILPLYGEDGEPLWLDAKEDDNQRDIAVVPLNPHVPELANDAADIRAIHGGKVTLEPGIDPRHRDIQFEDLKHFLPPVGAEVFVLGYPKGITPNGIFPIWKRASIASEPQVGISLGDQDYEDAFYIDAMTNQGMSGSPVVYMARTGDMMFTKDNIGVQVKNDEPFLVGVYAGRNGVSGLEGDLALGRVWGVSLLERIVMSGGKAQLAFTLLPD
;
A
#
# COMPACT_ATOMS: atom_id res chain seq x y z
N MET A 1 34.27 22.46 -16.57
CA MET A 1 32.82 22.36 -16.82
C MET A 1 32.23 21.72 -15.58
N MET A 2 31.49 22.48 -14.78
CA MET A 2 30.84 21.97 -13.57
C MET A 2 29.51 21.35 -13.96
N SER A 3 29.37 20.04 -13.76
CA SER A 3 28.12 19.30 -13.86
C SER A 3 27.29 19.59 -12.61
N GLY A 4 26.26 20.43 -12.76
CA GLY A 4 25.28 20.65 -11.70
C GLY A 4 24.36 19.43 -11.58
N SER A 5 24.23 18.91 -10.36
CA SER A 5 23.21 17.94 -9.98
C SER A 5 21.80 18.49 -10.30
N PRO A 6 20.85 17.67 -10.76
CA PRO A 6 19.49 18.14 -10.99
C PRO A 6 18.87 18.51 -9.64
N ALA A 7 18.55 19.79 -9.46
CA ALA A 7 17.81 20.27 -8.31
C ALA A 7 16.43 19.60 -8.29
N SER A 8 16.14 18.86 -7.22
CA SER A 8 14.78 18.44 -6.90
C SER A 8 13.93 19.70 -6.74
N THR A 9 13.06 19.97 -7.71
CA THR A 9 12.05 21.02 -7.59
C THR A 9 11.04 20.58 -6.55
N VAL A 10 11.22 21.01 -5.31
CA VAL A 10 10.19 20.88 -4.27
C VAL A 10 9.14 21.93 -4.58
N GLU A 11 8.02 21.55 -5.20
CA GLU A 11 6.87 22.44 -5.35
C GLU A 11 6.39 22.90 -3.95
N GLU A 12 5.96 24.16 -3.85
CA GLU A 12 5.39 24.68 -2.60
C GLU A 12 4.16 23.85 -2.18
N PRO A 13 4.05 23.46 -0.90
CA PRO A 13 2.95 22.62 -0.44
C PRO A 13 1.59 23.24 -0.73
N LYS A 14 0.71 22.51 -1.41
CA LYS A 14 -0.65 22.97 -1.66
C LYS A 14 -1.45 23.01 -0.35
N GLN A 15 -1.82 24.21 0.09
CA GLN A 15 -2.69 24.41 1.24
C GLN A 15 -4.15 24.10 0.89
N VAL A 16 -4.83 23.31 1.73
CA VAL A 16 -6.26 22.99 1.58
C VAL A 16 -6.97 23.18 2.91
N THR A 17 -8.04 23.98 2.92
CA THR A 17 -8.92 24.17 4.09
C THR A 17 -10.11 23.23 3.99
N PHE A 18 -10.31 22.36 4.98
CA PHE A 18 -11.42 21.41 5.04
C PHE A 18 -11.62 20.93 6.49
N TRP A 19 -12.78 20.35 6.80
CA TRP A 19 -12.95 19.64 8.07
C TRP A 19 -11.87 18.56 8.17
N PRO A 20 -11.19 18.36 9.32
CA PRO A 20 -10.23 17.27 9.48
C PRO A 20 -10.97 15.96 9.20
N GLY A 21 -10.84 15.49 7.97
CA GLY A 21 -11.43 14.25 7.49
C GLY A 21 -10.70 13.07 8.13
N ASN A 22 -11.09 11.86 7.73
CA ASN A 22 -10.41 10.69 8.23
C ASN A 22 -8.91 10.72 7.80
N PRO A 23 -7.94 10.52 8.72
CA PRO A 23 -6.51 10.54 8.42
C PRO A 23 -6.09 9.69 7.22
N LEU A 24 -6.81 8.60 6.95
CA LEU A 24 -6.58 7.73 5.78
C LEU A 24 -6.68 8.46 4.43
N SER A 25 -7.37 9.61 4.40
CA SER A 25 -7.47 10.47 3.21
C SER A 25 -6.17 11.19 2.89
N TYR A 26 -5.21 11.22 3.83
CA TYR A 26 -3.91 11.89 3.68
C TYR A 26 -2.75 10.90 3.62
N THR A 27 -2.99 9.64 3.95
CA THR A 27 -2.01 8.55 3.84
C THR A 27 -2.11 7.83 2.49
N THR A 28 -3.26 7.94 1.80
CA THR A 28 -3.46 7.38 0.46
C THR A 28 -3.08 8.41 -0.61
N THR A 29 -2.41 7.97 -1.67
CA THR A 29 -1.84 8.86 -2.68
C THR A 29 -2.01 8.33 -4.10
N LYS A 30 -2.12 9.27 -5.05
CA LYS A 30 -2.14 8.94 -6.48
C LYS A 30 -0.71 8.66 -6.91
N ILE A 31 -0.51 7.51 -7.56
CA ILE A 31 0.74 7.18 -8.22
C ILE A 31 0.59 7.46 -9.70
N VAL A 32 1.55 8.19 -10.26
CA VAL A 32 1.66 8.41 -11.70
C VAL A 32 2.94 7.74 -12.19
N CYS A 33 2.80 6.81 -13.13
CA CYS A 33 3.88 5.99 -13.66
C CYS A 33 4.42 6.59 -14.95
N TYR A 34 5.75 6.66 -15.07
CA TYR A 34 6.41 7.22 -16.26
C TYR A 34 7.51 6.30 -16.79
N TYR A 35 7.73 6.36 -18.10
CA TYR A 35 8.99 5.97 -18.75
C TYR A 35 9.68 7.23 -19.28
N ASN A 36 10.74 7.66 -18.62
CA ASN A 36 11.33 8.98 -18.84
C ASN A 36 10.24 10.06 -18.72
N GLU A 37 10.00 10.86 -19.75
CA GLU A 37 8.94 11.89 -19.76
C GLU A 37 7.57 11.38 -20.23
N VAL A 38 7.46 10.12 -20.63
CA VAL A 38 6.21 9.55 -21.15
C VAL A 38 5.34 9.05 -20.00
N HIS A 39 4.13 9.58 -19.88
CA HIS A 39 3.10 9.06 -18.98
C HIS A 39 2.64 7.68 -19.45
N LEU A 40 2.69 6.69 -18.56
CA LEU A 40 2.24 5.32 -18.85
C LEU A 40 0.88 4.99 -18.21
N GLY A 41 0.58 5.59 -17.05
CA GLY A 41 -0.67 5.31 -16.37
C GLY A 41 -0.75 5.86 -14.95
N ASP A 42 -1.97 5.84 -14.43
CA ASP A 42 -2.31 6.25 -13.07
C ASP A 42 -2.69 5.02 -12.23
N ALA A 43 -2.28 5.04 -10.97
CA ALA A 43 -2.54 4.01 -9.98
C ALA A 43 -2.75 4.64 -8.59
N THR A 44 -2.93 3.81 -7.58
CA THR A 44 -3.03 4.21 -6.19
C THR A 44 -1.87 3.60 -5.40
N GLY A 45 -1.41 4.30 -4.38
CA GLY A 45 -0.63 3.72 -3.30
C GLY A 45 -0.99 4.36 -1.98
N PHE A 46 -0.31 3.94 -0.93
CA PHE A 46 -0.44 4.55 0.39
C PHE A 46 0.87 4.47 1.17
N ILE A 47 1.04 5.42 2.09
CA ILE A 47 2.19 5.43 2.98
C ILE A 47 1.91 4.47 4.13
N PHE A 48 2.82 3.54 4.34
CA PHE A 48 2.78 2.55 5.41
C PHE A 48 4.01 2.71 6.30
N LYS A 49 3.82 2.62 7.63
CA LYS A 49 4.89 2.67 8.62
C LYS A 49 4.92 1.40 9.45
N ALA A 50 6.07 0.72 9.47
CA ALA A 50 6.32 -0.41 10.35
C ALA A 50 7.76 -0.34 10.91
N ALA A 51 7.93 -0.58 12.22
CA ALA A 51 9.23 -0.56 12.90
C ALA A 51 10.13 0.65 12.53
N GLN A 52 9.53 1.86 12.47
CA GLN A 52 10.15 3.15 12.08
C GLN A 52 10.51 3.34 10.61
N ARG A 53 10.15 2.39 9.73
CA ARG A 53 10.40 2.52 8.29
C ARG A 53 9.14 2.94 7.58
N TYR A 54 9.26 3.96 6.73
CA TYR A 54 8.20 4.40 5.84
C TYR A 54 8.38 3.72 4.49
N ALA A 55 7.27 3.28 3.93
CA ALA A 55 7.23 2.76 2.58
C ALA A 55 6.01 3.30 1.84
N LEU A 56 6.15 3.47 0.53
CA LEU A 56 5.01 3.58 -0.37
C LEU A 56 4.63 2.17 -0.79
N VAL A 57 3.39 1.78 -0.49
CA VAL A 57 2.83 0.48 -0.85
C VAL A 57 1.94 0.65 -2.08
N THR A 58 2.09 -0.25 -3.04
CA THR A 58 1.23 -0.36 -4.22
C THR A 58 1.23 -1.80 -4.73
N ASN A 59 0.70 -2.06 -5.93
CA ASN A 59 0.79 -3.37 -6.56
C ASN A 59 2.11 -3.55 -7.33
N TRP A 60 2.56 -4.79 -7.43
CA TRP A 60 3.73 -5.15 -8.21
C TRP A 60 3.60 -4.74 -9.67
N HIS A 61 2.44 -4.98 -10.30
CA HIS A 61 2.21 -4.63 -11.70
C HIS A 61 2.29 -3.12 -11.99
N VAL A 62 2.07 -2.28 -10.97
CA VAL A 62 2.16 -0.82 -11.09
C VAL A 62 3.61 -0.40 -11.27
N VAL A 63 4.55 -0.99 -10.51
CA VAL A 63 5.98 -0.64 -10.56
C VAL A 63 6.76 -1.48 -11.57
N SER A 64 6.35 -2.72 -11.85
CA SER A 64 6.97 -3.56 -12.87
C SER A 64 6.48 -3.21 -14.28
N GLY A 65 5.30 -2.59 -14.39
CA GLY A 65 4.61 -2.35 -15.66
C GLY A 65 4.21 -3.64 -16.38
N ARG A 66 4.13 -4.77 -15.67
CA ARG A 66 3.87 -6.09 -16.25
C ARG A 66 2.66 -6.75 -15.62
N ASN A 67 1.96 -7.55 -16.41
CA ASN A 67 0.86 -8.37 -15.92
C ASN A 67 1.41 -9.49 -14.99
N PRO A 68 0.89 -9.64 -13.76
CA PRO A 68 1.39 -10.61 -12.77
C PRO A 68 1.37 -12.08 -13.22
N ILE A 69 0.47 -12.43 -14.14
CA ILE A 69 0.24 -13.82 -14.58
C ILE A 69 1.03 -14.11 -15.86
N THR A 70 0.95 -13.21 -16.84
CA THR A 70 1.53 -13.43 -18.17
C THR A 70 2.96 -12.89 -18.31
N GLY A 71 3.41 -12.03 -17.39
CA GLY A 71 4.70 -11.34 -17.45
C GLY A 71 4.81 -10.28 -18.56
N GLN A 72 3.80 -10.16 -19.41
CA GLN A 72 3.80 -9.24 -20.54
C GLN A 72 3.60 -7.79 -20.06
N ALA A 73 4.17 -6.83 -20.78
CA ALA A 73 4.01 -5.40 -20.48
C ALA A 73 2.52 -5.00 -20.50
N LEU A 74 2.13 -4.10 -19.60
CA LEU A 74 0.78 -3.56 -19.53
C LEU A 74 0.52 -2.59 -20.68
N ASP A 75 1.50 -1.77 -21.05
CA ASP A 75 1.45 -1.01 -22.31
C ASP A 75 1.70 -1.97 -23.49
N ARG A 76 0.61 -2.37 -24.14
CA ARG A 76 0.63 -3.28 -25.30
C ARG A 76 1.08 -2.61 -26.59
N THR A 77 1.07 -1.27 -26.63
CA THR A 77 1.40 -0.51 -27.84
C THR A 77 2.91 -0.33 -27.94
N THR A 78 3.54 0.09 -26.85
CA THR A 78 4.98 0.41 -26.84
C THR A 78 5.82 -0.69 -26.18
N GLY A 79 5.23 -1.49 -25.29
CA GLY A 79 5.96 -2.43 -24.45
C GLY A 79 6.76 -1.77 -23.32
N CYS A 80 6.67 -0.44 -23.16
CA CYS A 80 7.38 0.29 -22.12
C CYS A 80 6.89 -0.12 -20.72
N VAL A 81 7.84 -0.15 -19.79
CA VAL A 81 7.61 -0.36 -18.35
C VAL A 81 8.06 0.90 -17.61
N PRO A 82 7.46 1.25 -16.46
CA PRO A 82 7.80 2.50 -15.78
C PRO A 82 9.21 2.43 -15.21
N ASN A 83 9.94 3.54 -15.29
CA ASN A 83 11.25 3.69 -14.67
C ASN A 83 11.25 4.70 -13.51
N ARG A 84 10.18 5.49 -13.36
CA ARG A 84 9.95 6.38 -12.23
C ARG A 84 8.47 6.49 -11.90
N ILE A 85 8.21 6.84 -10.65
CA ILE A 85 6.87 7.16 -10.14
C ILE A 85 6.83 8.54 -9.53
N LYS A 86 5.64 9.15 -9.59
CA LYS A 86 5.34 10.41 -8.94
C LYS A 86 4.14 10.26 -8.02
N PHE A 87 4.22 10.82 -6.82
CA PHE A 87 3.15 10.78 -5.83
C PHE A 87 3.29 11.94 -4.83
N HIS A 88 2.26 12.18 -4.01
CA HIS A 88 2.33 13.13 -2.90
C HIS A 88 2.29 12.41 -1.54
N ALA A 89 2.92 12.96 -0.51
CA ALA A 89 2.73 12.51 0.86
C ALA A 89 2.48 13.70 1.80
N ALA A 90 1.64 13.48 2.80
CA ALA A 90 1.37 14.46 3.86
C ALA A 90 2.50 14.46 4.89
N ILE A 91 3.17 15.60 5.05
CA ILE A 91 4.28 15.80 5.99
C ILE A 91 3.77 16.60 7.17
N GLU A 92 4.14 16.14 8.37
CA GLU A 92 3.98 16.86 9.61
C GLU A 92 5.22 17.73 9.83
N LEU A 93 5.02 19.04 9.83
CA LEU A 93 6.05 20.00 10.19
C LEU A 93 5.87 20.37 11.66
N ASP A 94 6.97 20.42 12.40
CA ASP A 94 6.99 20.76 13.82
C ASP A 94 6.78 22.27 14.03
N ASP A 95 5.61 22.76 13.61
CA ASP A 95 5.15 24.13 13.82
C ASP A 95 3.96 24.11 14.78
N GLU A 96 4.25 24.32 16.07
CA GLU A 96 3.26 24.34 17.16
C GLU A 96 2.09 25.31 16.90
N THR A 97 2.25 26.27 15.98
CA THR A 97 1.25 27.29 15.67
C THR A 97 0.20 26.88 14.62
N LYS A 98 0.35 25.71 13.97
CA LYS A 98 -0.44 25.33 12.77
C LYS A 98 -0.92 23.87 12.75
N ARG A 99 -1.37 23.34 13.89
CA ARG A 99 -1.86 21.94 14.02
C ARG A 99 -3.01 21.54 13.07
N ASP A 100 -3.72 22.51 12.48
CA ASP A 100 -4.85 22.25 11.57
C ASP A 100 -4.47 22.22 10.07
N LEU A 101 -3.18 22.32 9.72
CA LEU A 101 -2.72 22.36 8.33
C LEU A 101 -1.96 21.09 7.94
N VAL A 102 -2.45 20.40 6.92
CA VAL A 102 -1.75 19.25 6.31
C VAL A 102 -0.98 19.74 5.09
N HIS A 103 0.34 19.55 5.11
CA HIS A 103 1.23 19.90 4.00
C HIS A 103 1.50 18.68 3.11
N PHE A 104 1.16 18.78 1.82
CA PHE A 104 1.47 17.72 0.86
C PHE A 104 2.73 18.08 0.08
N ARG A 105 3.71 17.18 0.08
CA ARG A 105 4.93 17.28 -0.74
C ARG A 105 4.87 16.29 -1.89
N GLU A 106 5.28 16.71 -3.08
CA GLU A 106 5.48 15.82 -4.22
C GLU A 106 6.83 15.09 -4.14
N PHE A 107 6.83 13.81 -4.49
CA PHE A 107 7.99 12.96 -4.61
C PHE A 107 8.04 12.37 -6.03
N ILE A 108 9.24 12.36 -6.62
CA ILE A 108 9.54 11.67 -7.87
C ILE A 108 10.67 10.70 -7.57
N LEU A 109 10.39 9.39 -7.64
CA LEU A 109 11.36 8.36 -7.29
C LEU A 109 11.68 7.48 -8.49
N PRO A 110 12.96 7.14 -8.73
CA PRO A 110 13.30 6.08 -9.66
C PRO A 110 12.80 4.73 -9.13
N LEU A 111 12.44 3.81 -10.03
CA LEU A 111 12.05 2.45 -9.68
C LEU A 111 13.20 1.44 -9.78
N TYR A 112 14.28 1.80 -10.47
CA TYR A 112 15.44 0.94 -10.70
C TYR A 112 16.73 1.73 -10.45
N GLY A 113 17.74 1.06 -9.90
CA GLY A 113 19.09 1.59 -9.70
C GLY A 113 19.87 1.70 -11.02
N GLU A 114 21.08 2.25 -10.94
CA GLU A 114 21.99 2.34 -12.10
C GLU A 114 22.43 0.95 -12.60
N ASP A 115 22.43 -0.04 -11.72
CA ASP A 115 22.68 -1.45 -12.00
C ASP A 115 21.48 -2.17 -12.64
N GLY A 116 20.33 -1.51 -12.71
CA GLY A 116 19.08 -2.07 -13.22
C GLY A 116 18.30 -2.88 -12.18
N GLU A 117 18.78 -2.97 -10.94
CA GLU A 117 18.08 -3.67 -9.87
C GLU A 117 16.88 -2.87 -9.37
N PRO A 118 15.77 -3.52 -8.99
CA PRO A 118 14.59 -2.82 -8.48
C PRO A 118 14.88 -2.16 -7.13
N LEU A 119 14.44 -0.91 -6.99
CA LEU A 119 14.47 -0.15 -5.74
C LEU A 119 13.24 -0.40 -4.86
N TRP A 120 12.46 -1.43 -5.20
CA TRP A 120 11.25 -1.86 -4.51
C TRP A 120 11.35 -3.33 -4.14
N LEU A 121 10.55 -3.72 -3.16
CA LEU A 121 10.49 -5.05 -2.58
C LEU A 121 9.15 -5.69 -2.90
N ASP A 122 9.15 -7.00 -3.11
CA ASP A 122 7.97 -7.84 -3.23
C ASP A 122 8.12 -9.10 -2.35
N ALA A 123 7.22 -10.07 -2.52
CA ALA A 123 7.27 -11.32 -1.76
C ALA A 123 8.47 -12.23 -2.11
N LYS A 124 9.20 -11.96 -3.21
CA LYS A 124 10.28 -12.79 -3.78
C LYS A 124 9.96 -14.28 -3.75
N GLU A 125 9.01 -14.70 -4.58
CA GLU A 125 8.69 -16.11 -4.80
C GLU A 125 8.89 -16.50 -6.28
N ASP A 126 8.68 -17.77 -6.62
CA ASP A 126 8.87 -18.29 -7.99
C ASP A 126 7.86 -17.71 -9.01
N ASP A 127 6.83 -17.00 -8.53
CA ASP A 127 5.85 -16.28 -9.33
C ASP A 127 5.67 -14.82 -8.87
N ASN A 128 5.04 -14.03 -9.74
CA ASN A 128 4.71 -12.61 -9.47
C ASN A 128 3.23 -12.43 -9.09
N GLN A 129 2.51 -13.50 -8.74
CA GLN A 129 1.06 -13.40 -8.57
C GLN A 129 0.67 -12.64 -7.31
N ARG A 130 1.51 -12.70 -6.26
CA ARG A 130 1.45 -11.86 -5.06
C ARG A 130 1.75 -10.40 -5.42
N ASP A 131 0.72 -9.75 -5.93
CA ASP A 131 0.78 -8.46 -6.59
C ASP A 131 0.88 -7.29 -5.59
N ILE A 132 1.89 -7.31 -4.74
CA ILE A 132 2.25 -6.22 -3.81
C ILE A 132 3.70 -5.80 -4.09
N ALA A 133 3.94 -4.50 -4.15
CA ALA A 133 5.25 -3.92 -4.10
C ALA A 133 5.35 -2.84 -3.02
N VAL A 134 6.53 -2.76 -2.42
CA VAL A 134 6.88 -1.85 -1.33
C VAL A 134 8.10 -1.06 -1.75
N VAL A 135 7.94 0.25 -1.94
CA VAL A 135 9.04 1.19 -2.23
C VAL A 135 9.49 1.82 -0.92
N PRO A 136 10.69 1.48 -0.39
CA PRO A 136 11.19 2.08 0.85
C PRO A 136 11.40 3.58 0.68
N LEU A 137 10.91 4.41 1.60
CA LEU A 137 11.01 5.87 1.47
C LEU A 137 12.20 6.47 2.22
N ASN A 138 12.64 5.87 3.32
CA ASN A 138 13.75 6.40 4.12
C ASN A 138 15.03 6.69 3.30
N PRO A 139 15.46 5.84 2.34
CA PRO A 139 16.65 6.12 1.53
C PRO A 139 16.49 7.32 0.57
N HIS A 140 15.24 7.69 0.27
CA HIS A 140 14.92 8.72 -0.73
C HIS A 140 14.43 10.03 -0.11
N VAL A 141 14.15 10.05 1.19
CA VAL A 141 13.66 11.23 1.92
C VAL A 141 14.58 11.48 3.10
N PRO A 142 15.66 12.29 2.94
CA PRO A 142 16.68 12.49 3.97
C PRO A 142 16.13 12.96 5.32
N GLU A 143 15.01 13.69 5.35
CA GLU A 143 14.38 14.15 6.57
C GLU A 143 13.80 13.00 7.42
N LEU A 144 13.44 11.87 6.79
CA LEU A 144 13.03 10.65 7.49
C LEU A 144 14.21 9.91 8.13
N ALA A 145 15.44 10.14 7.68
CA ALA A 145 16.62 9.47 8.21
C ALA A 145 17.11 10.08 9.52
N ASN A 146 16.76 11.35 9.79
CA ASN A 146 17.20 12.11 10.96
C ASN A 146 16.06 12.41 11.95
N ASP A 147 14.91 11.74 11.83
CA ASP A 147 13.68 12.02 12.59
C ASP A 147 13.23 13.50 12.54
N ALA A 148 13.65 14.23 11.49
CA ALA A 148 13.38 15.66 11.33
C ALA A 148 12.01 15.95 10.69
N ALA A 149 11.33 14.91 10.20
CA ALA A 149 9.99 14.97 9.65
C ALA A 149 9.23 13.66 9.92
N ASP A 150 7.92 13.77 10.15
CA ASP A 150 7.01 12.62 10.15
C ASP A 150 6.11 12.70 8.90
N ILE A 151 5.84 11.55 8.27
CA ILE A 151 4.90 11.44 7.16
C ILE A 151 3.66 10.74 7.69
N ARG A 152 2.48 11.30 7.46
CA ARG A 152 1.23 10.64 7.83
C ARG A 152 1.14 9.29 7.11
N ALA A 153 1.02 8.22 7.88
CA ALA A 153 1.06 6.85 7.39
C ALA A 153 0.00 5.96 8.06
N ILE A 154 -0.34 4.86 7.39
CA ILE A 154 -1.05 3.74 8.01
C ILE A 154 -0.03 2.92 8.78
N HIS A 155 -0.29 2.63 10.05
CA HIS A 155 0.65 1.93 10.92
C HIS A 155 0.41 0.42 10.89
N GLY A 156 1.48 -0.34 10.68
CA GLY A 156 1.49 -1.78 10.90
C GLY A 156 1.49 -2.14 12.39
N GLY A 157 1.31 -3.42 12.67
CA GLY A 157 1.41 -3.97 14.03
C GLY A 157 2.83 -3.84 14.58
N LYS A 158 2.94 -3.74 15.91
CA LYS A 158 4.24 -3.89 16.59
C LYS A 158 4.67 -5.35 16.67
N VAL A 159 3.70 -6.26 16.60
CA VAL A 159 3.88 -7.71 16.70
C VAL A 159 3.18 -8.38 15.51
N THR A 160 3.85 -9.36 14.91
CA THR A 160 3.24 -10.29 13.95
C THR A 160 2.93 -11.60 14.69
N LEU A 161 1.69 -12.10 14.60
CA LEU A 161 1.34 -13.41 15.17
C LEU A 161 1.81 -14.50 14.24
N GLU A 162 2.59 -15.42 14.77
CA GLU A 162 2.86 -16.70 14.11
C GLU A 162 1.59 -17.57 14.15
N PRO A 163 1.39 -18.44 13.14
CA PRO A 163 0.30 -19.40 13.14
C PRO A 163 0.27 -20.27 14.40
N GLY A 164 -0.93 -20.50 14.94
CA GLY A 164 -1.18 -21.29 16.14
C GLY A 164 -1.03 -20.51 17.45
N ILE A 165 -0.74 -19.20 17.41
CA ILE A 165 -0.70 -18.35 18.60
C ILE A 165 -2.09 -17.77 18.89
N ASP A 166 -2.63 -18.07 20.07
CA ASP A 166 -3.85 -17.43 20.57
C ASP A 166 -3.52 -16.09 21.27
N PRO A 167 -3.87 -14.94 20.66
CA PRO A 167 -3.58 -13.63 21.24
C PRO A 167 -4.32 -13.38 22.56
N ARG A 168 -5.42 -14.11 22.85
CA ARG A 168 -6.20 -13.95 24.09
C ARG A 168 -5.48 -14.52 25.31
N HIS A 169 -4.52 -15.40 25.11
CA HIS A 169 -3.76 -16.08 26.17
C HIS A 169 -2.34 -15.53 26.34
N ARG A 170 -2.03 -14.37 25.75
CA ARG A 170 -0.72 -13.73 25.81
C ARG A 170 -0.83 -12.32 26.39
N ASP A 171 0.26 -11.82 26.93
CA ASP A 171 0.41 -10.41 27.34
C ASP A 171 0.72 -9.52 26.11
N ILE A 172 -0.07 -9.69 25.04
CA ILE A 172 0.02 -8.90 23.82
C ILE A 172 -1.19 -7.96 23.83
N GLN A 173 -0.93 -6.65 23.73
CA GLN A 173 -2.01 -5.68 23.63
C GLN A 173 -2.67 -5.78 22.26
N PHE A 174 -4.00 -5.63 22.21
CA PHE A 174 -4.76 -5.74 20.96
C PHE A 174 -4.27 -4.74 19.91
N GLU A 175 -3.90 -3.55 20.38
CA GLU A 175 -3.42 -2.42 19.59
C GLU A 175 -2.03 -2.67 18.97
N ASP A 176 -1.27 -3.64 19.50
CA ASP A 176 0.02 -4.05 18.96
C ASP A 176 -0.11 -5.03 17.78
N LEU A 177 -1.32 -5.57 17.56
CA LEU A 177 -1.67 -6.49 16.49
C LEU A 177 -2.55 -5.78 15.46
N LYS A 178 -2.15 -5.80 14.19
CA LYS A 178 -2.91 -5.11 13.12
C LYS A 178 -3.30 -6.00 11.93
N HIS A 179 -2.93 -7.29 11.95
CA HIS A 179 -3.31 -8.27 10.92
C HIS A 179 -4.57 -9.08 11.29
N PHE A 180 -5.62 -8.39 11.73
CA PHE A 180 -6.93 -8.97 11.94
C PHE A 180 -7.79 -8.89 10.67
N LEU A 181 -8.67 -9.87 10.50
CA LEU A 181 -9.56 -10.02 9.35
C LEU A 181 -11.01 -9.80 9.78
N PRO A 182 -11.76 -8.87 9.14
CA PRO A 182 -13.20 -8.78 9.31
C PRO A 182 -13.90 -10.06 8.79
N PRO A 183 -15.11 -10.40 9.28
CA PRO A 183 -15.87 -11.55 8.78
C PRO A 183 -16.37 -11.33 7.34
N VAL A 184 -16.73 -12.42 6.67
CA VAL A 184 -17.44 -12.35 5.38
C VAL A 184 -18.70 -11.50 5.51
N GLY A 185 -18.99 -10.70 4.47
CA GLY A 185 -20.09 -9.74 4.45
C GLY A 185 -19.81 -8.41 5.17
N ALA A 186 -18.69 -8.28 5.90
CA ALA A 186 -18.31 -7.02 6.51
C ALA A 186 -18.09 -5.92 5.45
N GLU A 187 -18.52 -4.70 5.76
CA GLU A 187 -18.31 -3.53 4.91
C GLU A 187 -16.87 -3.03 5.03
N VAL A 188 -16.21 -2.84 3.89
CA VAL A 188 -14.87 -2.27 3.80
C VAL A 188 -14.86 -1.11 2.79
N PHE A 189 -13.83 -0.27 2.85
CA PHE A 189 -13.62 0.82 1.91
C PHE A 189 -12.32 0.63 1.15
N VAL A 190 -12.38 0.81 -0.17
CA VAL A 190 -11.21 0.87 -1.06
C VAL A 190 -10.96 2.33 -1.39
N LEU A 191 -9.85 2.89 -0.88
CA LEU A 191 -9.50 4.30 -1.08
C LEU A 191 -8.56 4.42 -2.26
N GLY A 192 -8.95 5.11 -3.32
CA GLY A 192 -8.06 5.26 -4.47
C GLY A 192 -8.50 6.28 -5.50
N TYR A 193 -7.88 6.22 -6.67
CA TYR A 193 -8.00 7.24 -7.72
C TYR A 193 -8.58 6.62 -9.00
N PRO A 194 -9.89 6.34 -9.04
CA PRO A 194 -10.53 5.70 -10.19
C PRO A 194 -10.38 6.61 -11.40
N LYS A 195 -9.82 6.07 -12.48
CA LYS A 195 -9.48 6.78 -13.73
C LYS A 195 -8.65 8.05 -13.48
N GLY A 196 -7.84 8.05 -12.42
CA GLY A 196 -6.99 9.18 -12.05
C GLY A 196 -7.75 10.39 -11.47
N ILE A 197 -9.04 10.25 -11.14
CA ILE A 197 -9.85 11.34 -10.58
C ILE A 197 -9.36 11.69 -9.17
N THR A 198 -9.05 12.97 -8.96
CA THR A 198 -8.51 13.51 -7.71
C THR A 198 -9.36 14.67 -7.19
N PRO A 199 -10.28 14.46 -6.24
CA PRO A 199 -10.92 15.55 -5.51
C PRO A 199 -9.90 16.57 -4.98
N ASN A 200 -10.06 17.84 -5.41
CA ASN A 200 -9.12 18.93 -5.12
C ASN A 200 -7.64 18.62 -5.46
N GLY A 201 -7.39 17.73 -6.42
CA GLY A 201 -6.04 17.38 -6.88
C GLY A 201 -5.23 16.49 -5.94
N ILE A 202 -5.73 16.14 -4.75
CA ILE A 202 -4.94 15.42 -3.73
C ILE A 202 -5.69 14.22 -3.16
N PHE A 203 -6.96 14.38 -2.81
CA PHE A 203 -7.62 13.37 -1.99
C PHE A 203 -8.06 12.15 -2.79
N PRO A 204 -8.08 10.95 -2.17
CA PRO A 204 -8.64 9.75 -2.79
C PRO A 204 -10.17 9.79 -2.81
N ILE A 205 -10.76 8.94 -3.64
CA ILE A 205 -12.17 8.58 -3.58
C ILE A 205 -12.31 7.33 -2.72
N TRP A 206 -13.20 7.39 -1.74
CA TRP A 206 -13.58 6.24 -0.93
C TRP A 206 -14.69 5.47 -1.66
N LYS A 207 -14.41 4.22 -2.06
CA LYS A 207 -15.44 3.33 -2.61
C LYS A 207 -15.80 2.27 -1.59
N ARG A 208 -17.09 2.17 -1.28
CA ARG A 208 -17.65 1.10 -0.47
C ARG A 208 -17.51 -0.24 -1.19
N ALA A 209 -17.24 -1.28 -0.42
CA ALA A 209 -17.16 -2.68 -0.82
C ALA A 209 -17.60 -3.58 0.35
N SER A 210 -17.72 -4.89 0.11
CA SER A 210 -17.91 -5.87 1.18
C SER A 210 -16.97 -7.06 1.00
N ILE A 211 -16.57 -7.69 2.10
CA ILE A 211 -15.84 -8.96 2.07
C ILE A 211 -16.74 -10.02 1.41
N ALA A 212 -16.28 -10.63 0.32
CA ALA A 212 -17.07 -11.54 -0.51
C ALA A 212 -16.66 -13.02 -0.40
N SER A 213 -15.51 -13.31 0.20
CA SER A 213 -15.08 -14.66 0.53
C SER A 213 -14.49 -14.70 1.93
N GLU A 214 -14.41 -15.90 2.53
CA GLU A 214 -13.78 -16.10 3.85
C GLU A 214 -12.30 -15.68 3.81
N PRO A 215 -11.88 -14.60 4.50
CA PRO A 215 -10.51 -14.09 4.40
C PRO A 215 -9.43 -15.06 4.88
N GLN A 216 -9.80 -15.99 5.76
CA GLN A 216 -8.88 -16.98 6.33
C GLN A 216 -8.61 -18.15 5.36
N VAL A 217 -9.46 -18.38 4.36
CA VAL A 217 -9.34 -19.56 3.49
C VAL A 217 -8.32 -19.36 2.37
N GLY A 218 -8.19 -18.14 1.86
CA GLY A 218 -7.40 -17.89 0.65
C GLY A 218 -8.23 -17.92 -0.63
N ILE A 219 -7.55 -17.78 -1.76
CA ILE A 219 -8.13 -17.92 -3.11
C ILE A 219 -7.21 -18.79 -3.98
N SER A 220 -7.79 -19.43 -4.99
CA SER A 220 -7.03 -20.11 -6.04
C SER A 220 -6.90 -19.20 -7.25
N LEU A 221 -5.67 -19.05 -7.76
CA LEU A 221 -5.38 -18.36 -9.00
C LEU A 221 -4.71 -19.32 -9.98
N GLY A 222 -5.50 -19.82 -10.93
CA GLY A 222 -5.09 -20.89 -11.82
C GLY A 222 -4.98 -22.20 -11.04
N ASP A 223 -3.84 -22.86 -11.12
CA ASP A 223 -3.56 -24.12 -10.42
C ASP A 223 -2.81 -23.91 -9.08
N GLN A 224 -2.73 -22.66 -8.59
CA GLN A 224 -2.03 -22.30 -7.36
C GLN A 224 -2.98 -21.70 -6.33
N ASP A 225 -2.80 -22.08 -5.08
CA ASP A 225 -3.56 -21.57 -3.93
C ASP A 225 -2.76 -20.49 -3.20
N TYR A 226 -3.46 -19.42 -2.84
CA TYR A 226 -2.91 -18.26 -2.14
C TYR A 226 -3.70 -18.05 -0.85
N GLU A 227 -3.11 -18.44 0.26
CA GLU A 227 -3.71 -18.22 1.58
C GLU A 227 -3.76 -16.74 1.96
N ASP A 228 -2.90 -15.90 1.40
CA ASP A 228 -2.79 -14.48 1.75
C ASP A 228 -3.76 -13.57 0.98
N ALA A 229 -4.75 -14.10 0.27
CA ALA A 229 -5.68 -13.31 -0.53
C ALA A 229 -7.15 -13.71 -0.36
N PHE A 230 -8.04 -12.76 -0.60
CA PHE A 230 -9.49 -12.95 -0.53
C PHE A 230 -10.21 -12.01 -1.50
N TYR A 231 -11.49 -12.28 -1.74
CA TYR A 231 -12.34 -11.47 -2.61
C TYR A 231 -13.15 -10.44 -1.82
N ILE A 232 -13.32 -9.27 -2.44
CA ILE A 232 -14.32 -8.27 -2.08
C ILE A 232 -15.30 -8.09 -3.23
N ASP A 233 -16.55 -7.76 -2.91
CA ASP A 233 -17.53 -7.26 -3.88
C ASP A 233 -17.36 -5.74 -3.99
N ALA A 234 -16.89 -5.28 -5.14
CA ALA A 234 -16.58 -3.88 -5.34
C ALA A 234 -16.65 -3.46 -6.82
N MET A 235 -17.42 -2.41 -7.09
CA MET A 235 -17.37 -1.71 -8.38
C MET A 235 -16.14 -0.80 -8.46
N THR A 236 -14.99 -1.38 -8.78
CA THR A 236 -13.70 -0.66 -8.93
C THR A 236 -13.40 -0.35 -10.39
N ASN A 237 -12.43 0.54 -10.61
CA ASN A 237 -12.01 1.00 -11.94
C ASN A 237 -10.49 0.97 -12.04
N GLN A 238 -9.96 1.06 -13.26
CA GLN A 238 -8.54 1.35 -13.49
C GLN A 238 -8.10 2.56 -12.66
N GLY A 239 -6.87 2.54 -12.16
CA GLY A 239 -6.35 3.55 -11.23
C GLY A 239 -6.54 3.21 -9.74
N MET A 240 -7.39 2.22 -9.42
CA MET A 240 -7.58 1.75 -8.03
C MET A 240 -6.52 0.72 -7.59
N SER A 241 -5.75 0.13 -8.51
CA SER A 241 -4.66 -0.80 -8.16
C SER A 241 -3.72 -0.18 -7.12
N GLY A 242 -3.45 -0.90 -6.03
CA GLY A 242 -2.60 -0.50 -4.92
C GLY A 242 -3.33 0.27 -3.82
N SER A 243 -4.65 0.40 -3.93
CA SER A 243 -5.48 1.04 -2.88
C SER A 243 -5.41 0.28 -1.56
N PRO A 244 -5.31 0.97 -0.42
CA PRO A 244 -5.57 0.33 0.86
C PRO A 244 -7.06 -0.05 0.96
N VAL A 245 -7.31 -1.26 1.45
CA VAL A 245 -8.63 -1.73 1.82
C VAL A 245 -8.75 -1.63 3.33
N VAL A 246 -9.69 -0.81 3.79
CA VAL A 246 -9.82 -0.49 5.22
C VAL A 246 -11.17 -0.92 5.76
N TYR A 247 -11.16 -1.42 6.99
CA TYR A 247 -12.35 -1.69 7.78
C TYR A 247 -12.54 -0.57 8.80
N MET A 248 -13.72 0.05 8.82
CA MET A 248 -14.06 1.10 9.78
C MET A 248 -14.59 0.45 11.06
N ALA A 249 -13.69 -0.11 11.85
CA ALA A 249 -14.08 -0.88 13.03
C ALA A 249 -14.70 0.00 14.11
N ARG A 250 -15.66 -0.59 14.82
CA ARG A 250 -16.30 -0.03 16.00
C ARG A 250 -16.07 -0.95 17.19
N THR A 251 -16.07 -0.34 18.36
CA THR A 251 -15.96 -1.04 19.63
C THR A 251 -17.05 -2.12 19.72
N GLY A 252 -16.62 -3.36 19.98
CA GLY A 252 -17.48 -4.54 20.03
C GLY A 252 -17.60 -5.32 18.73
N ASP A 253 -17.10 -4.81 17.60
CA ASP A 253 -17.00 -5.59 16.37
C ASP A 253 -16.11 -6.82 16.60
N MET A 254 -16.48 -7.94 15.97
CA MET A 254 -15.70 -9.18 16.00
C MET A 254 -14.78 -9.21 14.79
N MET A 255 -13.48 -9.31 15.03
CA MET A 255 -12.47 -9.60 14.01
C MET A 255 -11.79 -10.94 14.31
N PHE A 256 -11.07 -11.49 13.32
CA PHE A 256 -10.52 -12.83 13.40
C PHE A 256 -9.03 -12.84 13.05
N THR A 257 -8.26 -13.68 13.73
CA THR A 257 -6.92 -14.04 13.25
C THR A 257 -7.01 -15.01 12.08
N LYS A 258 -5.87 -15.28 11.43
CA LYS A 258 -5.78 -16.33 10.39
C LYS A 258 -6.21 -17.71 10.90
N ASP A 259 -5.98 -18.00 12.18
CA ASP A 259 -6.37 -19.25 12.85
C ASP A 259 -7.83 -19.25 13.35
N ASN A 260 -8.68 -18.35 12.85
CA ASN A 260 -10.09 -18.20 13.23
C ASN A 260 -10.32 -17.85 14.70
N ILE A 261 -9.35 -17.21 15.34
CA ILE A 261 -9.50 -16.76 16.72
C ILE A 261 -10.22 -15.42 16.71
N GLY A 262 -11.46 -15.42 17.21
CA GLY A 262 -12.28 -14.22 17.35
C GLY A 262 -11.78 -13.31 18.46
N VAL A 263 -11.57 -12.03 18.13
CA VAL A 263 -11.15 -10.97 19.04
C VAL A 263 -12.09 -9.78 18.89
N GLN A 264 -12.54 -9.22 20.02
CA GLN A 264 -13.37 -8.02 20.03
C GLN A 264 -12.52 -6.77 19.88
N VAL A 265 -12.92 -5.90 18.96
CA VAL A 265 -12.34 -4.56 18.80
C VAL A 265 -12.64 -3.73 20.04
N LYS A 266 -11.60 -3.10 20.59
CA LYS A 266 -11.69 -2.32 21.83
C LYS A 266 -11.92 -0.82 21.62
N ASN A 267 -11.54 -0.30 20.46
CA ASN A 267 -11.56 1.13 20.14
C ASN A 267 -12.08 1.35 18.72
N ASP A 268 -12.71 2.50 18.49
CA ASP A 268 -13.16 2.93 17.16
C ASP A 268 -11.97 3.46 16.36
N GLU A 269 -11.29 2.57 15.63
CA GLU A 269 -10.18 2.93 14.74
C GLU A 269 -10.28 2.18 13.40
N PRO A 270 -9.82 2.78 12.29
CA PRO A 270 -9.75 2.07 11.04
C PRO A 270 -8.64 1.01 11.06
N PHE A 271 -8.91 -0.15 10.47
CA PHE A 271 -7.95 -1.24 10.28
C PHE A 271 -7.60 -1.39 8.81
N LEU A 272 -6.31 -1.52 8.50
CA LEU A 272 -5.87 -1.95 7.18
C LEU A 272 -6.12 -3.46 7.05
N VAL A 273 -7.02 -3.84 6.16
CA VAL A 273 -7.32 -5.25 5.87
C VAL A 273 -6.34 -5.80 4.85
N GLY A 274 -5.96 -4.98 3.87
CA GLY A 274 -5.05 -5.41 2.82
C GLY A 274 -4.87 -4.40 1.69
N VAL A 275 -4.23 -4.86 0.61
CA VAL A 275 -3.93 -4.10 -0.60
C VAL A 275 -4.79 -4.62 -1.75
N TYR A 276 -5.58 -3.74 -2.35
CA TYR A 276 -6.39 -4.07 -3.51
C TYR A 276 -5.53 -4.27 -4.76
N ALA A 277 -5.69 -5.40 -5.47
CA ALA A 277 -4.89 -5.77 -6.64
C ALA A 277 -5.58 -5.58 -8.00
N GLY A 278 -6.91 -5.66 -8.04
CA GLY A 278 -7.66 -5.64 -9.29
C GLY A 278 -8.64 -6.80 -9.44
N ARG A 279 -9.32 -6.83 -10.60
CA ARG A 279 -10.37 -7.80 -10.95
C ARG A 279 -10.04 -8.67 -12.17
N ASN A 280 -8.83 -8.52 -12.72
CA ASN A 280 -8.43 -9.19 -13.96
C ASN A 280 -7.45 -10.33 -13.64
N GLY A 281 -7.75 -11.10 -12.60
CA GLY A 281 -6.99 -12.27 -12.18
C GLY A 281 -7.50 -13.52 -12.84
N VAL A 282 -6.67 -14.17 -13.66
CA VAL A 282 -6.86 -15.53 -14.19
C VAL A 282 -8.04 -15.72 -15.17
N SER A 283 -9.19 -15.09 -14.95
CA SER A 283 -10.34 -15.14 -15.85
C SER A 283 -10.95 -13.75 -16.02
N GLY A 284 -11.48 -13.44 -17.21
CA GLY A 284 -12.29 -12.23 -17.42
C GLY A 284 -13.58 -12.21 -16.57
N LEU A 285 -13.96 -13.36 -16.01
CA LEU A 285 -15.17 -13.56 -15.21
C LEU A 285 -15.15 -12.78 -13.89
N GLU A 286 -13.99 -12.64 -13.23
CA GLU A 286 -13.87 -11.85 -11.99
C GLU A 286 -14.29 -10.38 -12.22
N GLY A 287 -13.87 -9.80 -13.34
CA GLY A 287 -14.20 -8.45 -13.75
C GLY A 287 -15.68 -8.25 -14.04
N ASP A 288 -16.31 -9.25 -14.66
CA ASP A 288 -17.75 -9.27 -14.98
C ASP A 288 -18.61 -9.44 -13.72
N LEU A 289 -18.10 -10.18 -12.72
CA LEU A 289 -18.76 -10.43 -11.43
C LEU A 289 -18.50 -9.32 -10.39
N ALA A 290 -17.77 -8.27 -10.76
CA ALA A 290 -17.34 -7.20 -9.86
C ALA A 290 -16.53 -7.68 -8.62
N LEU A 291 -15.88 -8.84 -8.74
CA LEU A 291 -15.03 -9.39 -7.69
C LEU A 291 -13.64 -8.77 -7.75
N GLY A 292 -13.22 -8.17 -6.64
CA GLY A 292 -11.91 -7.58 -6.44
C GLY A 292 -11.02 -8.46 -5.59
N ARG A 293 -9.77 -8.65 -5.98
CA ARG A 293 -8.79 -9.37 -5.16
C ARG A 293 -8.10 -8.42 -4.19
N VAL A 294 -7.95 -8.87 -2.95
CA VAL A 294 -7.23 -8.16 -1.89
C VAL A 294 -6.17 -9.09 -1.31
N TRP A 295 -4.94 -8.60 -1.26
CA TRP A 295 -3.84 -9.25 -0.56
C TRP A 295 -3.82 -8.78 0.89
N GLY A 296 -3.87 -9.72 1.84
CA GLY A 296 -3.96 -9.44 3.26
C GLY A 296 -2.75 -8.67 3.81
N VAL A 297 -2.98 -7.88 4.85
CA VAL A 297 -1.94 -7.06 5.49
C VAL A 297 -0.79 -7.89 6.07
N SER A 298 -1.00 -9.16 6.42
CA SER A 298 0.05 -10.09 6.86
C SER A 298 1.16 -10.25 5.81
N LEU A 299 0.80 -10.33 4.53
CA LEU A 299 1.75 -10.42 3.43
C LEU A 299 2.54 -9.12 3.28
N LEU A 300 1.87 -7.96 3.40
CA LEU A 300 2.53 -6.66 3.37
C LEU A 300 3.56 -6.53 4.51
N GLU A 301 3.16 -6.86 5.75
CA GLU A 301 4.06 -6.81 6.91
C GLU A 301 5.27 -7.73 6.70
N ARG A 302 5.07 -8.95 6.17
CA ARG A 302 6.16 -9.86 5.80
C ARG A 302 7.16 -9.23 4.83
N ILE A 303 6.69 -8.58 3.76
CA ILE A 303 7.56 -7.94 2.74
C ILE A 303 8.37 -6.80 3.37
N VAL A 304 7.72 -5.94 4.16
CA VAL A 304 8.39 -4.81 4.81
C VAL A 304 9.45 -5.30 5.82
N MET A 305 9.14 -6.33 6.60
CA MET A 305 10.05 -6.89 7.61
C MET A 305 11.20 -7.71 7.01
N SER A 306 10.96 -8.44 5.92
CA SER A 306 12.00 -9.21 5.21
C SER A 306 12.99 -8.29 4.48
N GLY A 307 12.47 -7.24 3.83
CA GLY A 307 13.27 -6.16 3.24
C GLY A 307 14.10 -5.42 4.29
N GLY A 308 13.61 -5.38 5.52
CA GLY A 308 14.34 -4.83 6.67
C GLY A 308 15.70 -5.49 6.91
N LYS A 309 15.75 -6.82 6.79
CA LYS A 309 16.97 -7.63 6.91
C LYS A 309 17.87 -7.49 5.67
N ALA A 310 17.30 -7.41 4.47
CA ALA A 310 18.05 -7.23 3.23
C ALA A 310 18.71 -5.84 3.13
N GLN A 311 18.01 -4.76 3.46
CA GLN A 311 18.59 -3.41 3.48
C GLN A 311 19.67 -3.23 4.54
N LEU A 312 19.57 -3.90 5.69
CA LEU A 312 20.66 -3.96 6.68
C LEU A 312 21.91 -4.64 6.10
N ALA A 313 21.75 -5.63 5.22
CA ALA A 313 22.88 -6.24 4.52
C ALA A 313 23.49 -5.30 3.45
N PHE A 314 22.68 -4.50 2.76
CA PHE A 314 23.17 -3.49 1.80
C PHE A 314 23.82 -2.26 2.47
N THR A 315 23.49 -1.96 3.73
CA THR A 315 24.09 -0.83 4.49
C THR A 315 25.38 -1.25 5.21
N LEU A 316 25.69 -2.55 5.26
CA LEU A 316 26.87 -3.12 5.92
C LEU A 316 27.94 -3.61 4.94
N LEU A 317 27.92 -3.20 3.67
CA LEU A 317 29.09 -3.36 2.81
C LEU A 317 30.17 -2.38 3.29
N PRO A 318 31.30 -2.85 3.85
CA PRO A 318 32.40 -1.98 4.20
C PRO A 318 33.15 -1.59 2.93
N ASP A 319 33.67 -0.36 2.92
CA ASP A 319 34.80 0.03 2.05
C ASP A 319 36.00 -0.92 2.26
#